data_AF-A0A0D5A053-F1
#
_entry.id   AF-A0A0D5A053-F1
#
_cell.length_a   1.000
_cell.length_b   1.000
_cell.length_c   1.000
_cell.angle_alpha   90.00
_cell.angle_beta   90.00
_cell.angle_gamma   90.00
#
_symmetry.space_group_name_H-M   'P 1'
#
loop_
_entity.id
_entity.type
_entity.pdbx_description
1 polymer ?
#
loop_
_entity_poly.entity_id
_entity_poly.type
_entity_poly.pdbx_seq_one_letter_code
_entity_poly.pdbx_strand_id
1 'polypeptide(L)'
;MLLQRHTGASDTHRHDGRVAVEQSNLRWCSAGFEIGCENKEKVRVAFALDCCDREAIAHVATTEGIKSEDVQDLVITAVENRFGLVNRLPKPI
;
A
#
# COMPACT_ATOMS: atom_id res chain seq x y z
N MET A 1 -8.54 -31.89 11.24
CA MET A 1 -7.13 -31.90 10.77
C MET A 1 -6.42 -30.72 11.41
N LEU A 2 -5.27 -30.92 12.04
CA LEU A 2 -4.45 -29.86 12.63
C LEU A 2 -3.43 -29.37 11.58
N LEU A 3 -3.23 -28.05 11.51
CA LEU A 3 -2.24 -27.45 10.61
C LEU A 3 -0.83 -27.89 11.00
N GLN A 4 0.00 -28.15 9.99
CA GLN A 4 1.38 -28.60 10.14
C GLN A 4 2.27 -27.46 10.70
N ARG A 5 3.12 -27.78 11.68
CA ARG A 5 4.04 -26.82 12.33
C ARG A 5 5.19 -26.44 11.39
N HIS A 6 5.43 -25.14 11.24
CA HIS A 6 6.57 -24.58 10.49
C HIS A 6 7.90 -24.95 11.17
N THR A 7 8.84 -25.55 10.40
CA THR A 7 10.10 -26.13 10.91
C THR A 7 11.34 -25.28 10.70
N GLY A 8 11.24 -24.12 10.05
CA GLY A 8 12.37 -23.20 9.87
C GLY A 8 13.52 -23.72 8.99
N ALA A 9 13.31 -24.78 8.21
CA ALA A 9 14.25 -25.21 7.19
C ALA A 9 14.37 -24.10 6.13
N SER A 10 15.61 -23.77 5.75
CA SER A 10 15.97 -22.62 4.90
C SER A 10 15.09 -22.53 3.67
N ASP A 11 14.41 -21.39 3.59
CA ASP A 11 13.46 -21.02 2.54
C ASP A 11 14.13 -21.11 1.16
N THR A 12 13.79 -22.14 0.39
CA THR A 12 14.22 -22.29 -1.02
C THR A 12 13.54 -21.25 -1.92
N HIS A 13 12.59 -20.47 -1.40
CA HIS A 13 11.99 -19.31 -2.04
C HIS A 13 12.64 -18.00 -1.59
N ARG A 14 13.98 -17.90 -1.67
CA ARG A 14 14.64 -16.60 -1.62
C ARG A 14 14.20 -15.78 -2.83
N HIS A 15 13.20 -14.94 -2.64
CA HIS A 15 12.84 -13.93 -3.61
C HIS A 15 13.98 -12.90 -3.65
N ASP A 16 14.50 -12.59 -4.83
CA ASP A 16 15.45 -11.48 -5.02
C ASP A 16 14.82 -10.10 -4.73
N GLY A 17 13.52 -10.06 -4.42
CA GLY A 17 12.88 -8.93 -3.74
C GLY A 17 12.84 -7.64 -4.55
N ARG A 18 12.92 -7.68 -5.88
CA ARG A 18 12.84 -6.47 -6.71
C ARG A 18 11.40 -5.98 -6.83
N VAL A 19 11.01 -5.13 -5.88
CA VAL A 19 9.71 -4.42 -5.90
C VAL A 19 9.79 -3.16 -6.77
N ALA A 20 10.99 -2.60 -6.94
CA ALA A 20 11.21 -1.37 -7.69
C ALA A 20 11.16 -1.56 -9.22
N VAL A 21 10.55 -0.60 -9.90
CA VAL A 21 10.40 -0.53 -11.36
C VAL A 21 11.16 0.68 -11.92
N GLU A 22 11.45 0.69 -13.22
CA GLU A 22 12.30 1.74 -13.84
C GLU A 22 11.54 3.01 -14.24
N GLN A 23 10.22 2.95 -14.34
CA GLN A 23 9.37 4.08 -14.72
C GLN A 23 8.22 4.21 -13.72
N SER A 24 7.90 5.44 -13.35
CA SER A 24 6.76 5.75 -12.48
C SER A 24 5.46 5.22 -13.06
N ASN A 25 4.49 4.92 -12.20
CA ASN A 25 3.13 4.47 -12.57
C ASN A 25 3.04 3.12 -13.30
N LEU A 26 4.13 2.35 -13.37
CA LEU A 26 4.07 0.94 -13.83
C LEU A 26 3.62 -0.01 -12.72
N ARG A 27 3.97 0.30 -11.46
CA ARG A 27 3.58 -0.47 -10.29
C ARG A 27 3.53 0.45 -9.09
N TRP A 28 2.42 0.38 -8.36
CA TRP A 28 2.30 0.97 -7.03
C TRP A 28 2.27 -0.14 -5.99
N CYS A 29 2.73 0.17 -4.78
CA CYS A 29 2.56 -0.69 -3.62
C CYS A 29 1.75 0.03 -2.54
N SER A 30 1.01 -0.75 -1.77
CA SER A 30 0.32 -0.25 -0.58
C SER A 30 0.83 -0.98 0.65
N ALA A 31 0.83 -0.25 1.77
CA ALA A 31 1.14 -0.78 3.08
C ALA A 31 0.48 0.08 4.15
N GLY A 32 0.57 -0.37 5.39
CA GLY A 32 0.09 0.40 6.54
C GLY A 32 0.89 0.11 7.80
N PHE A 33 0.83 1.04 8.74
CA PHE A 33 1.45 0.92 10.06
C PHE A 33 0.61 1.60 11.14
N GLU A 34 0.89 1.28 12.40
CA GLU A 34 0.30 1.94 13.56
C GLU A 34 1.33 2.84 14.25
N ILE A 35 0.94 4.05 14.63
CA ILE A 35 1.67 4.93 15.54
C ILE A 35 0.96 4.89 16.89
N GLY A 36 1.67 4.47 17.94
CA GLY A 36 1.18 4.61 19.31
C GLY A 36 1.42 6.03 19.82
N CYS A 37 0.38 6.67 20.35
CA CYS A 37 0.43 8.03 20.88
C CYS A 37 0.53 8.03 22.41
N GLU A 38 1.05 9.11 22.98
CA GLU A 38 1.22 9.26 24.44
C GLU A 38 -0.12 9.24 25.20
N ASN A 39 -1.19 9.71 24.57
CA ASN A 39 -2.56 9.65 25.09
C ASN A 39 -3.16 8.22 25.08
N LYS A 40 -2.35 7.20 24.77
CA LYS A 40 -2.71 5.78 24.64
C LYS A 40 -3.60 5.45 23.44
N GLU A 41 -3.90 6.42 22.58
CA GLU A 41 -4.55 6.16 21.30
C GLU A 41 -3.55 5.61 20.28
N LYS A 42 -4.08 5.07 19.19
CA LYS A 42 -3.29 4.59 18.06
C LYS A 42 -3.79 5.27 16.80
N VAL A 43 -2.87 5.80 16.00
CA VAL A 43 -3.16 6.25 14.64
C VAL A 43 -2.76 5.14 13.67
N ARG A 44 -3.70 4.70 12.85
CA ARG A 44 -3.47 3.75 11.77
C ARG A 44 -3.34 4.50 10.47
N VAL A 45 -2.26 4.24 9.75
CA VAL A 45 -1.97 4.85 8.46
C VAL A 45 -1.97 3.78 7.39
N ALA A 46 -2.68 4.01 6.29
CA ALA A 46 -2.46 3.30 5.03
C ALA A 46 -2.02 4.29 3.96
N PHE A 47 -1.17 3.83 3.05
CA PHE A 47 -0.61 4.69 2.01
C PHE A 47 -0.39 3.91 0.72
N ALA A 48 -0.31 4.65 -0.39
CA ALA A 48 0.11 4.17 -1.69
C ALA A 48 1.44 4.81 -2.08
N LEU A 49 2.43 3.99 -2.45
CA LEU A 49 3.74 4.44 -2.94
C LEU A 49 3.91 4.07 -4.41
N ASP A 50 4.64 4.91 -5.15
CA ASP A 50 5.18 4.52 -6.43
C ASP A 50 6.42 3.62 -6.24
N CYS A 51 6.45 2.47 -6.91
CA CYS A 51 7.59 1.56 -6.81
C CYS A 51 8.85 2.10 -7.53
N CYS A 52 8.75 3.13 -8.37
CA CYS A 52 9.89 3.71 -9.08
C CYS A 52 10.78 4.54 -8.15
N ASP A 53 10.20 5.58 -7.54
CA ASP A 53 10.91 6.60 -6.77
C ASP A 53 10.59 6.57 -5.27
N ARG A 54 9.69 5.68 -4.85
CA ARG A 54 9.16 5.57 -3.47
C ARG A 54 8.39 6.80 -3.00
N GLU A 55 7.88 7.61 -3.93
CA GLU A 55 7.00 8.73 -3.60
C GLU A 55 5.69 8.23 -2.96
N ALA A 56 5.32 8.81 -1.83
CA ALA A 56 4.02 8.59 -1.20
C ALA A 56 2.94 9.39 -1.93
N ILE A 57 2.22 8.71 -2.82
CA ILE A 57 1.24 9.33 -3.71
C ILE A 57 0.03 9.81 -2.92
N ALA A 58 -0.44 9.01 -1.98
CA ALA A 58 -1.54 9.35 -1.09
C ALA A 58 -1.47 8.54 0.22
N HIS A 59 -2.15 9.03 1.25
CA HIS A 59 -2.30 8.34 2.53
C HIS A 59 -3.65 8.66 3.17
N VAL A 60 -4.09 7.78 4.05
CA VAL A 60 -5.21 7.97 4.96
C VAL A 60 -4.74 7.66 6.38
N ALA A 61 -5.19 8.45 7.36
CA ALA A 61 -4.86 8.28 8.76
C ALA A 61 -6.12 8.37 9.62
N THR A 62 -6.31 7.41 10.52
CA THR A 62 -7.49 7.33 11.40
C THR A 62 -7.10 6.80 12.78
N THR A 63 -7.83 7.22 13.82
CA THR A 63 -7.72 6.65 15.17
C THR A 63 -8.54 5.36 15.34
N GLU A 64 -9.49 5.12 14.42
CA GLU A 64 -10.26 3.87 14.33
C GLU A 64 -9.49 2.80 13.54
N GLY A 65 -10.16 1.71 13.16
CA GLY A 65 -9.64 0.74 12.19
C GLY A 65 -9.77 1.27 10.76
N ILE A 66 -8.84 0.88 9.88
CA ILE A 66 -8.93 1.19 8.44
C ILE A 66 -9.99 0.28 7.82
N LYS A 67 -11.00 0.89 7.20
CA LYS A 67 -12.14 0.23 6.56
C LYS A 67 -11.89 0.09 5.06
N SER A 68 -12.75 -0.67 4.39
CA SER A 68 -12.71 -0.83 2.92
C SER A 68 -12.86 0.50 2.20
N GLU A 69 -13.70 1.38 2.72
CA GLU A 69 -13.99 2.69 2.13
C GLU A 69 -12.76 3.59 2.19
N ASP A 70 -12.00 3.54 3.30
CA ASP A 70 -10.74 4.29 3.44
C ASP A 70 -9.71 3.86 2.37
N VAL A 71 -9.65 2.56 2.04
CA VAL A 71 -8.75 2.03 1.01
C VAL A 71 -9.24 2.40 -0.39
N GLN A 72 -10.56 2.40 -0.61
CA GLN A 72 -11.16 2.87 -1.86
C GLN A 72 -10.80 4.34 -2.11
N ASP A 73 -11.04 5.20 -1.11
CA ASP A 73 -10.74 6.63 -1.18
C ASP A 73 -9.24 6.90 -1.32
N LEU A 74 -8.39 6.09 -0.66
CA LEU A 74 -6.93 6.13 -0.85
C LEU A 74 -6.55 5.90 -2.32
N VAL A 75 -7.14 4.90 -2.98
CA VAL A 75 -6.84 4.61 -4.39
C VAL A 75 -7.33 5.74 -5.29
N ILE A 76 -8.54 6.27 -5.05
CA ILE A 76 -9.08 7.41 -5.80
C ILE A 76 -8.16 8.63 -5.66
N THR A 77 -7.81 8.99 -4.42
CA THR A 77 -6.92 10.12 -4.12
C THR A 77 -5.54 9.93 -4.78
N ALA A 78 -4.99 8.71 -4.78
CA ALA A 78 -3.71 8.44 -5.43
C ALA A 78 -3.78 8.66 -6.95
N VAL A 79 -4.86 8.21 -7.60
CA VAL A 79 -5.09 8.42 -9.04
C VAL A 79 -5.27 9.90 -9.34
N GLU A 80 -6.08 10.62 -8.54
CA GLU A 80 -6.31 12.06 -8.72
C GLU A 80 -5.04 12.88 -8.51
N ASN A 81 -4.22 12.57 -7.50
CA ASN A 81 -2.95 13.24 -7.26
C ASN A 81 -1.97 13.05 -8.43
N ARG A 82 -1.97 11.86 -9.05
CA ARG A 82 -1.02 11.54 -10.11
C ARG A 82 -1.45 12.02 -11.50
N PHE A 83 -2.73 11.91 -11.80
CA PHE A 83 -3.26 12.11 -13.15
C PHE A 83 -4.25 13.26 -13.25
N GLY A 84 -4.60 13.91 -12.14
CA GLY A 84 -5.67 14.89 -12.04
C GLY A 84 -7.05 14.24 -12.08
N LEU A 85 -8.09 15.06 -12.19
CA LEU A 85 -9.48 14.61 -12.29
C LEU A 85 -9.72 13.95 -13.66
N VAL A 86 -9.61 12.61 -13.71
CA VAL A 86 -9.74 11.82 -14.94
C VAL A 86 -10.91 10.84 -14.82
N ASN A 87 -11.78 10.81 -15.84
CA ASN A 87 -12.90 9.87 -15.95
C ASN A 87 -12.74 8.91 -17.13
N ARG A 88 -11.57 8.92 -17.80
CA ARG A 88 -11.27 8.08 -18.96
C ARG A 88 -9.81 7.68 -18.94
N LEU A 89 -9.52 6.44 -19.32
CA LEU A 89 -8.16 5.97 -19.50
C LEU A 89 -7.56 6.53 -20.80
N PRO A 90 -6.23 6.72 -20.87
CA PRO A 90 -5.57 7.11 -22.11
C PRO A 90 -5.74 6.07 -23.23
N LYS A 91 -5.93 4.79 -22.87
CA LYS A 91 -6.17 3.66 -23.75
C LYS A 91 -7.21 2.72 -23.14
N PRO A 92 -8.07 2.06 -23.93
CA PRO A 92 -8.96 1.01 -23.44
C PRO A 92 -8.16 -0.14 -22.81
N ILE A 93 -8.78 -0.83 -21.85
CA ILE A 93 -8.25 -2.07 -21.23
C ILE A 93 -8.41 -3.23 -22.21
#